data_AF-A0A6J7C4F8-F1
#
_entry.id   AF-A0A6J7C4F8-F1
#
_cell.length_a   1.000
_cell.length_b   1.000
_cell.length_c   1.000
_cell.angle_alpha   90.00
_cell.angle_beta   90.00
_cell.angle_gamma   90.00
#
_symmetry.space_group_name_H-M   'P 1'
#
loop_
_entity.id
_entity.type
_entity.pdbx_description
1 polymer ?
#
loop_
_entity_poly.entity_id
_entity_poly.type
_entity_poly.pdbx_seq_one_letter_code
_entity_poly.pdbx_strand_id
1 'polypeptide(L)'
;MNFPGESTGSLPNINDENQWSDTTFPTLAFGQGLSVNAVQATSVFATIANDGVRMVPRLIAGYSNADGVYEPSTIDSGIRVVSSDTAKTVREMLEGVVSEDGTAKNMQIPGYRVGGKTGTANRYDQATGRYSGYTSSFIGMAPAEKPALVMSVSIHNPKTSTYGSVVAGPVFKKVMTYALAHNKVPPSTTKPPKLPVEW
;
A
#
# COMPACT_ATOMS: atom_id res chain seq x y z
N MET A 1 -1.19 11.84 10.35
CA MET A 1 -1.59 13.16 9.83
C MET A 1 -2.16 14.07 10.93
N ASN A 2 -2.39 13.54 12.14
CA ASN A 2 -2.99 14.23 13.29
C ASN A 2 -4.40 14.74 12.98
N PHE A 3 -5.12 14.02 12.11
CA PHE A 3 -6.52 14.32 11.87
C PHE A 3 -7.37 13.82 13.05
N PRO A 4 -8.44 14.54 13.43
CA PRO A 4 -9.34 14.07 14.46
C PRO A 4 -9.83 12.65 14.18
N GLY A 5 -9.66 11.74 15.14
CA GLY A 5 -10.07 10.34 15.02
C GLY A 5 -9.11 9.42 14.24
N GLU A 6 -7.96 9.91 13.78
CA GLU A 6 -6.94 9.06 13.16
C GLU A 6 -6.32 8.11 14.21
N SER A 7 -6.56 6.81 14.06
CA SER A 7 -5.88 5.80 14.87
C SER A 7 -4.38 5.72 14.53
N THR A 8 -3.54 5.57 15.56
CA THR A 8 -2.10 5.36 15.41
C THR A 8 -1.74 3.94 14.98
N GLY A 9 -2.71 3.02 14.91
CA GLY A 9 -2.44 1.60 14.74
C GLY A 9 -1.90 0.96 16.03
N SER A 10 -1.38 -0.26 15.90
CA SER A 10 -0.74 -1.01 16.98
C SER A 10 0.46 -1.78 16.45
N LEU A 11 1.61 -1.61 17.09
CA LEU A 11 2.84 -2.35 16.82
C LEU A 11 3.44 -2.76 18.18
N PRO A 12 3.62 -4.06 18.45
CA PRO A 12 4.23 -4.52 19.70
C PRO A 12 5.60 -3.88 19.93
N ASN A 13 5.84 -3.33 21.12
CA ASN A 13 7.12 -2.70 21.46
C ASN A 13 8.21 -3.78 21.63
N ILE A 14 9.24 -3.76 20.79
CA ILE A 14 10.36 -4.73 20.81
C ILE A 14 11.15 -4.74 22.11
N ASN A 15 11.09 -3.65 22.87
CA ASN A 15 11.78 -3.53 24.17
C ASN A 15 10.85 -3.88 25.35
N ASP A 16 9.63 -4.36 25.12
CA ASP A 16 8.69 -4.80 26.14
C ASP A 16 8.47 -6.31 26.05
N GLU A 17 9.09 -7.05 26.97
CA GLU A 17 9.01 -8.52 27.06
C GLU A 17 7.58 -9.03 27.27
N ASN A 18 6.65 -8.20 27.77
CA ASN A 18 5.25 -8.61 27.93
C ASN A 18 4.45 -8.52 26.62
N GLN A 19 4.97 -7.81 25.61
CA GLN A 19 4.37 -7.67 24.30
C GLN A 19 5.04 -8.55 23.25
N TRP A 20 6.24 -9.06 23.54
CA TRP A 20 7.03 -9.87 22.64
C TRP A 20 7.14 -11.31 23.15
N SER A 21 6.83 -12.24 22.26
CA SER A 21 7.03 -13.68 22.43
C SER A 21 7.93 -14.20 21.31
N ASP A 22 8.38 -15.44 21.44
CA ASP A 22 9.13 -16.14 20.38
C ASP A 22 8.39 -16.19 19.04
N THR A 23 7.06 -16.01 19.04
CA THR A 23 6.22 -16.01 17.82
C THR A 23 5.91 -14.62 17.27
N THR A 24 6.30 -13.54 17.97
CA THR A 24 5.98 -12.17 17.54
C THR A 24 6.73 -11.79 16.27
N PHE A 25 8.05 -11.95 16.23
CA PHE A 25 8.84 -11.63 15.03
C PHE A 25 8.37 -12.35 13.75
N PRO A 26 8.22 -13.69 13.72
CA PRO A 26 7.80 -14.37 12.51
C PRO A 26 6.41 -13.94 12.06
N THR A 27 5.47 -13.70 12.98
CA THR A 27 4.11 -13.25 12.63
C THR A 27 4.08 -11.82 12.08
N LEU A 28 4.86 -10.91 12.67
CA LEU A 28 5.00 -9.53 12.17
C LEU A 28 5.53 -9.51 10.73
N ALA A 29 6.49 -10.37 10.40
CA ALA A 29 7.13 -10.41 9.09
C ALA A 29 6.16 -10.66 7.91
N PHE A 30 5.04 -11.37 8.17
CA PHE A 30 3.97 -11.58 7.18
C PHE A 30 2.68 -10.81 7.50
N GLY A 31 2.73 -9.84 8.41
CA GLY A 31 1.65 -8.88 8.66
C GLY A 31 0.58 -9.34 9.65
N GLN A 32 0.90 -10.26 10.57
CA GLN A 32 0.05 -10.64 11.71
C GLN A 32 0.64 -10.11 13.03
N GLY A 33 -0.22 -9.79 14.00
CA GLY A 33 0.24 -9.25 15.30
C GLY A 33 0.46 -7.74 15.34
N LEU A 34 0.09 -7.02 14.27
CA LEU A 34 0.08 -5.56 14.22
C LEU A 34 -1.19 -5.05 13.54
N SER A 35 -1.51 -3.78 13.72
CA SER A 35 -2.61 -3.11 13.01
C SER A 35 -2.16 -1.76 12.46
N VAL A 36 -2.62 -1.47 11.25
CA VAL A 36 -2.39 -0.19 10.55
C VAL A 36 -3.69 0.30 9.95
N ASN A 37 -3.83 1.61 9.84
CA ASN A 37 -4.90 2.21 9.04
C ASN A 37 -4.53 2.25 7.54
N ALA A 38 -5.50 2.51 6.67
CA ALA A 38 -5.29 2.51 5.22
C ALA A 38 -4.26 3.56 4.75
N VAL A 39 -4.19 4.71 5.43
CA VAL A 39 -3.24 5.78 5.10
C VAL A 39 -1.81 5.37 5.47
N GLN A 40 -1.61 4.72 6.61
CA GLN A 40 -0.32 4.18 7.04
C GLN A 40 0.17 3.11 6.05
N ALA A 41 -0.68 2.14 5.69
CA ALA A 41 -0.34 1.12 4.70
C ALA A 41 0.01 1.74 3.33
N THR A 42 -0.78 2.74 2.89
CA THR A 42 -0.52 3.49 1.66
C THR A 42 0.78 4.28 1.71
N SER A 43 1.10 4.89 2.85
CA SER A 43 2.35 5.64 3.05
C SER A 43 3.59 4.74 2.91
N VAL A 44 3.51 3.47 3.35
CA VAL A 44 4.59 2.50 3.15
C VAL A 44 4.83 2.23 1.66
N PHE A 45 3.77 1.94 0.90
CA PHE A 45 3.92 1.74 -0.55
C PHE A 45 4.32 3.02 -1.28
N ALA A 46 3.84 4.18 -0.83
CA ALA A 46 4.25 5.49 -1.34
C ALA A 46 5.73 5.77 -1.10
N THR A 47 6.30 5.26 0.00
CA THR A 47 7.74 5.37 0.27
C THR A 47 8.55 4.59 -0.77
N ILE A 48 8.12 3.36 -1.09
CA ILE A 48 8.74 2.56 -2.15
C ILE A 48 8.52 3.19 -3.52
N ALA A 49 7.35 3.77 -3.79
CA ALA A 49 7.06 4.51 -5.01
C ALA A 49 7.96 5.75 -5.16
N ASN A 50 8.26 6.44 -4.06
CA ASN A 50 9.04 7.67 -3.99
C ASN A 50 10.53 7.42 -3.70
N ASP A 51 11.12 6.43 -4.36
CA ASP A 51 12.55 6.12 -4.31
C ASP A 51 13.15 6.00 -2.89
N GLY A 52 12.36 5.44 -1.99
CA GLY A 52 12.74 5.14 -0.60
C GLY A 52 12.58 6.29 0.37
N VAL A 53 12.04 7.44 -0.06
CA VAL A 53 11.77 8.60 0.81
C VAL A 53 10.31 8.63 1.23
N ARG A 54 10.07 8.51 2.53
CA ARG A 54 8.74 8.60 3.12
C ARG A 54 8.35 10.05 3.32
N MET A 55 7.30 10.47 2.62
CA MET A 55 6.62 11.75 2.86
C MET A 55 5.52 11.56 3.90
N VAL A 56 5.28 12.60 4.71
CA VAL A 56 4.11 12.64 5.61
C VAL A 56 2.87 12.85 4.72
N PRO A 57 1.86 11.94 4.75
CA PRO A 57 0.63 12.13 3.99
C PRO A 57 -0.12 13.39 4.43
N ARG A 58 -0.81 14.05 3.49
CA ARG A 58 -1.52 15.31 3.74
C ARG A 58 -2.82 15.37 2.94
N LEU A 59 -3.79 16.06 3.52
CA LEU A 59 -5.09 16.33 2.90
C LEU A 59 -5.33 17.82 2.66
N ILE A 60 -4.81 18.69 3.53
CA ILE A 60 -4.93 20.15 3.38
C ILE A 60 -3.81 20.66 2.49
N ALA A 61 -4.15 21.28 1.37
CA ALA A 61 -3.19 21.88 0.44
C ALA A 61 -2.71 23.26 0.92
N GLY A 62 -3.56 23.99 1.63
CA GLY A 62 -3.35 25.37 2.09
C GLY A 62 -4.66 25.99 2.56
N TYR A 63 -4.62 27.25 2.96
CA TYR A 63 -5.80 28.04 3.32
C TYR A 63 -5.69 29.45 2.72
N SER A 64 -6.82 30.14 2.55
CA SER A 64 -6.80 31.58 2.26
C SER A 64 -6.95 32.35 3.56
N ASN A 65 -6.07 33.33 3.79
CA ASN A 65 -6.13 34.18 4.98
C ASN A 65 -7.25 35.24 4.88
N ALA A 66 -7.41 36.06 5.91
CA ALA A 66 -8.47 37.08 5.97
C ALA A 66 -8.36 38.14 4.86
N ASP A 67 -7.16 38.35 4.31
CA ASP A 67 -6.89 39.27 3.21
C ASP A 67 -7.10 38.62 1.83
N GLY A 68 -7.55 37.36 1.78
CA GLY A 68 -7.78 36.60 0.55
C GLY A 68 -6.52 35.99 -0.07
N VAL A 69 -5.36 36.08 0.59
CA VAL A 69 -4.10 35.52 0.08
C VAL A 69 -4.05 34.03 0.39
N TYR A 70 -3.75 33.20 -0.62
CA TYR A 70 -3.58 31.76 -0.47
C TYR A 70 -2.21 31.41 0.11
N GLU A 71 -2.21 30.69 1.23
CA GLU A 71 -1.04 30.20 1.93
C GLU A 71 -0.96 28.67 1.81
N PRO A 72 0.00 28.13 1.03
CA PRO A 72 0.17 26.69 0.87
C PRO A 72 0.72 26.04 2.14
N SER A 73 0.36 24.78 2.38
CA SER A 73 0.87 24.00 3.51
C SER A 73 2.36 23.65 3.32
N THR A 74 3.19 23.92 4.31
CA THR A 74 4.66 23.72 4.29
C THR A 74 5.07 22.27 4.07
N ILE A 75 5.59 21.85 2.92
CA ILE A 75 5.94 20.43 2.67
C ILE A 75 7.25 20.05 3.37
N ASP A 76 7.21 19.03 4.24
CA ASP A 76 8.41 18.50 4.90
C ASP A 76 9.30 17.76 3.90
N SER A 77 10.62 17.79 4.13
CA SER A 77 11.61 17.14 3.25
C SER A 77 11.50 15.60 3.17
N GLY A 78 10.69 14.99 4.03
CA GLY A 78 10.53 13.54 4.14
C GLY A 78 11.68 12.87 4.89
N ILE A 79 11.59 11.55 5.04
CA ILE A 79 12.58 10.72 5.73
C ILE A 79 13.02 9.59 4.79
N ARG A 80 14.32 9.44 4.55
CA ARG A 80 14.83 8.29 3.81
C ARG A 80 14.71 7.02 4.66
N VAL A 81 13.95 6.05 4.18
CA VAL A 81 13.74 4.74 4.83
C VAL A 81 14.63 3.67 4.19
N VAL A 82 14.76 3.70 2.87
CA VAL A 82 15.65 2.79 2.11
C VAL A 82 16.39 3.57 1.01
N SER A 83 17.42 2.97 0.41
CA SER A 83 18.08 3.56 -0.76
C SER A 83 17.13 3.59 -1.96
N SER A 84 17.42 4.46 -2.94
CA SER A 84 16.68 4.51 -4.20
C SER A 84 16.78 3.17 -4.96
N ASP A 85 17.96 2.55 -4.96
CA ASP A 85 18.17 1.24 -5.59
C ASP A 85 17.33 0.14 -4.93
N THR A 86 17.29 0.08 -3.60
CA THR A 86 16.43 -0.87 -2.88
C THR A 86 14.96 -0.63 -3.20
N ALA A 87 14.50 0.62 -3.21
CA ALA A 87 13.12 0.93 -3.56
C ALA A 87 12.80 0.48 -5.00
N LYS A 88 13.69 0.73 -5.96
CA LYS A 88 13.56 0.28 -7.35
C LYS A 88 13.49 -1.24 -7.44
N THR A 89 14.41 -1.97 -6.81
CA THR A 89 14.40 -3.44 -6.79
C THR A 89 13.09 -3.99 -6.21
N VAL A 90 12.60 -3.40 -5.11
CA VAL A 90 11.31 -3.80 -4.53
C VAL A 90 10.15 -3.52 -5.48
N ARG A 91 10.13 -2.39 -6.20
CA ARG A 91 9.10 -2.12 -7.22
C ARG A 91 9.11 -3.18 -8.32
N GLU A 92 10.29 -3.54 -8.82
CA GLU A 92 10.46 -4.57 -9.84
C GLU A 92 9.99 -5.95 -9.35
N MET A 93 10.29 -6.32 -8.09
CA MET A 93 9.76 -7.53 -7.46
C MET A 93 8.23 -7.51 -7.34
N LEU A 94 7.65 -6.36 -6.97
CA LEU A 94 6.20 -6.19 -6.85
C LEU A 94 5.46 -6.28 -8.19
N GLU A 95 6.14 -6.05 -9.31
CA GLU A 95 5.57 -6.32 -10.64
C GLU A 95 5.42 -7.81 -10.90
N GLY A 96 6.30 -8.65 -10.34
CA GLY A 96 6.19 -10.11 -10.42
C GLY A 96 4.87 -10.64 -9.85
N VAL A 97 4.30 -9.97 -8.84
CA VAL A 97 3.00 -10.33 -8.25
C VAL A 97 1.83 -10.17 -9.24
N VAL A 98 1.93 -9.20 -10.16
CA VAL A 98 0.91 -8.85 -11.15
C VAL A 98 1.20 -9.51 -12.51
N SER A 99 2.35 -10.18 -12.64
CA SER A 99 2.74 -10.92 -13.82
C SER A 99 1.83 -12.14 -14.08
N GLU A 100 2.02 -12.79 -15.23
CA GLU A 100 1.27 -13.99 -15.62
C GLU A 100 1.39 -15.13 -14.60
N ASP A 101 2.57 -15.26 -14.00
CA ASP A 101 2.91 -16.29 -13.00
C ASP A 101 2.60 -15.81 -11.55
N GLY A 102 2.05 -14.61 -11.40
CA GLY A 102 1.81 -13.95 -10.12
C GLY A 102 0.41 -14.18 -9.53
N THR A 103 0.28 -13.95 -8.21
CA THR A 103 -1.00 -14.11 -7.48
C THR A 103 -2.08 -13.08 -7.84
N ALA A 104 -1.74 -12.05 -8.61
CA ALA A 104 -2.60 -10.91 -8.89
C ALA A 104 -2.64 -10.52 -10.37
N LYS A 105 -2.52 -11.50 -11.29
CA LYS A 105 -2.57 -11.31 -12.75
C LYS A 105 -3.73 -10.42 -13.22
N ASN A 106 -4.89 -10.51 -12.57
CA ASN A 106 -6.07 -9.72 -12.93
C ASN A 106 -5.96 -8.21 -12.61
N MET A 107 -4.88 -7.77 -11.96
CA MET A 107 -4.58 -6.37 -11.64
C MET A 107 -3.88 -5.62 -12.77
N GLN A 108 -3.53 -6.30 -13.86
CA GLN A 108 -2.90 -5.65 -15.02
C GLN A 108 -3.82 -4.57 -15.60
N ILE A 109 -3.22 -3.41 -15.89
CA ILE A 109 -3.85 -2.29 -16.59
C ILE A 109 -3.16 -2.14 -17.94
N PRO A 110 -3.88 -2.29 -19.07
CA PRO A 110 -3.27 -2.16 -20.40
C PRO A 110 -2.52 -0.84 -20.56
N GLY A 111 -1.29 -0.90 -21.04
CA GLY A 111 -0.42 0.26 -21.24
C GLY A 111 0.34 0.73 -19.99
N TYR A 112 0.12 0.14 -18.81
CA TYR A 112 0.81 0.52 -17.59
C TYR A 112 1.46 -0.69 -16.91
N ARG A 113 2.73 -0.54 -16.53
CA ARG A 113 3.37 -1.45 -15.59
C ARG A 113 2.74 -1.25 -14.21
N VAL A 114 2.23 -2.31 -13.60
CA VAL A 114 1.60 -2.27 -12.28
C VAL A 114 2.42 -3.13 -11.33
N GLY A 115 2.83 -2.54 -10.21
CA GLY A 115 3.48 -3.25 -9.11
C GLY A 115 2.57 -3.22 -7.89
N GLY A 116 2.41 -4.33 -7.20
CA GLY A 116 1.57 -4.36 -6.00
C GLY A 116 1.61 -5.66 -5.23
N LYS A 117 0.83 -5.73 -4.17
CA LYS A 117 0.76 -6.90 -3.30
C LYS A 117 -0.67 -7.16 -2.84
N THR A 118 -1.04 -8.45 -2.88
CA THR A 118 -2.24 -8.99 -2.25
C THR A 118 -2.03 -9.16 -0.75
N GLY A 119 -3.05 -8.83 0.04
CA GLY A 119 -3.09 -9.08 1.48
C GLY A 119 -4.35 -9.83 1.87
N THR A 120 -4.20 -10.84 2.72
CA THR A 120 -5.32 -11.53 3.37
C THR A 120 -4.98 -11.68 4.84
N ALA A 121 -5.66 -10.91 5.69
CA ALA A 121 -5.45 -10.93 7.13
C ALA A 121 -6.62 -11.62 7.83
N ASN A 122 -6.33 -12.56 8.72
CA ASN A 122 -7.30 -13.06 9.68
C ASN A 122 -7.77 -11.90 10.57
N ARG A 123 -9.09 -11.70 10.66
CA ARG A 123 -9.66 -10.60 11.42
C ARG A 123 -9.85 -11.05 12.87
N TYR A 124 -9.35 -10.25 13.81
CA TYR A 124 -9.59 -10.48 15.23
C TYR A 124 -11.03 -10.12 15.59
N ASP A 125 -11.70 -11.01 16.32
CA ASP A 125 -13.03 -10.80 16.88
C ASP A 125 -12.92 -10.65 18.40
N GLN A 126 -13.17 -9.41 18.86
CA GLN A 126 -13.11 -9.06 20.27
C GLN A 126 -14.11 -9.82 21.13
N ALA A 127 -15.28 -10.21 20.59
CA ALA A 127 -16.30 -10.89 21.35
C ALA A 127 -15.92 -12.34 21.66
N THR A 128 -15.15 -12.98 20.77
CA THR A 128 -14.73 -14.38 20.93
C THR A 128 -13.28 -14.55 21.38
N GLY A 129 -12.49 -13.47 21.34
CA GLY A 129 -11.06 -13.50 21.63
C GLY A 129 -10.26 -14.32 20.61
N ARG A 130 -10.81 -14.52 19.40
CA ARG A 130 -10.27 -15.42 18.38
C ARG A 130 -10.31 -14.77 17.00
N TYR A 131 -9.62 -15.37 16.04
CA TYR A 131 -9.74 -14.97 14.65
C TYR A 131 -11.07 -15.43 14.06
N SER A 132 -11.80 -14.52 13.42
CA SER A 132 -13.08 -14.77 12.75
C SER A 132 -13.25 -13.88 11.52
N GLY A 133 -13.28 -14.53 10.36
CA GLY A 133 -13.35 -13.87 9.05
C GLY A 133 -12.03 -13.25 8.61
N TYR A 134 -12.09 -12.52 7.50
CA TYR A 134 -10.90 -12.01 6.81
C TYR A 134 -11.03 -10.53 6.45
N THR A 135 -9.90 -9.85 6.36
CA THR A 135 -9.76 -8.62 5.58
C THR A 135 -8.94 -8.94 4.34
N SER A 136 -9.53 -8.74 3.19
CA SER A 136 -8.90 -8.97 1.89
C SER A 136 -8.53 -7.64 1.28
N SER A 137 -7.30 -7.51 0.81
CA SER A 137 -6.77 -6.24 0.33
C SER A 137 -5.86 -6.40 -0.87
N PHE A 138 -5.71 -5.32 -1.61
CA PHE A 138 -4.67 -5.14 -2.59
C PHE A 138 -4.13 -3.72 -2.48
N ILE A 139 -2.82 -3.58 -2.54
CA ILE A 139 -2.17 -2.28 -2.59
C ILE A 139 -1.15 -2.27 -3.71
N GLY A 140 -1.15 -1.22 -4.51
CA GLY A 140 -0.29 -1.15 -5.69
C GLY A 140 -0.04 0.27 -6.16
N MET A 141 0.89 0.36 -7.11
CA MET A 141 1.31 1.60 -7.73
C MET A 141 1.34 1.46 -9.25
N ALA A 142 1.13 2.58 -9.94
CA ALA A 142 1.21 2.65 -11.39
C ALA A 142 1.63 4.04 -11.87
N PRO A 143 2.42 4.15 -12.95
CA PRO A 143 3.27 3.09 -13.52
C PRO A 143 4.38 2.64 -12.55
N ALA A 144 4.70 1.35 -12.46
CA ALA A 144 5.74 0.85 -11.53
C ALA A 144 7.16 1.39 -11.82
N GLU A 145 7.46 1.63 -13.10
CA GLU A 145 8.75 2.17 -13.56
C GLU A 145 8.95 3.66 -13.20
N LYS A 146 7.86 4.42 -13.15
CA LYS A 146 7.83 5.84 -12.79
C LYS A 146 6.53 6.11 -12.03
N PRO A 147 6.48 5.76 -10.73
CA PRO A 147 5.24 5.80 -9.96
C PRO A 147 4.63 7.21 -9.91
N ALA A 148 3.37 7.30 -10.30
CA ALA A 148 2.57 8.53 -10.18
C ALA A 148 1.51 8.41 -9.10
N LEU A 149 0.93 7.20 -8.94
CA LEU A 149 -0.16 6.94 -8.01
C LEU A 149 0.11 5.67 -7.19
N VAL A 150 -0.31 5.69 -5.93
CA VAL A 150 -0.41 4.52 -5.05
C VAL A 150 -1.83 4.41 -4.56
N MET A 151 -2.38 3.20 -4.53
CA MET A 151 -3.75 2.94 -4.11
C MET A 151 -3.82 1.66 -3.28
N SER A 152 -4.45 1.77 -2.11
CA SER A 152 -4.88 0.64 -1.29
C SER A 152 -6.38 0.41 -1.43
N VAL A 153 -6.78 -0.85 -1.57
CA VAL A 153 -8.18 -1.28 -1.47
C VAL A 153 -8.25 -2.34 -0.40
N SER A 154 -9.11 -2.15 0.60
CA SER A 154 -9.34 -3.09 1.70
C SER A 154 -10.83 -3.39 1.80
N ILE A 155 -11.18 -4.68 1.77
CA ILE A 155 -12.55 -5.18 1.88
C ILE A 155 -12.64 -6.03 3.15
N HIS A 156 -13.47 -5.60 4.08
CA HIS A 156 -13.65 -6.29 5.36
C HIS A 156 -14.74 -7.34 5.28
N ASN A 157 -14.45 -8.53 5.82
CA ASN A 157 -15.35 -9.67 5.92
C ASN A 157 -16.10 -10.01 4.61
N PRO A 158 -15.39 -10.11 3.47
CA PRO A 158 -16.03 -10.44 2.19
C PRO A 158 -16.71 -11.81 2.27
N LYS A 159 -17.86 -11.96 1.59
CA LYS A 159 -18.66 -13.19 1.61
C LYS A 159 -18.47 -14.07 0.38
N THR A 160 -17.90 -13.53 -0.68
CA THR A 160 -17.77 -14.21 -1.97
C THR A 160 -16.39 -14.86 -2.18
N SER A 161 -15.33 -14.30 -1.60
CA SER A 161 -13.96 -14.84 -1.64
C SER A 161 -13.08 -14.15 -0.60
N THR A 162 -12.04 -14.83 -0.14
CA THR A 162 -11.03 -14.29 0.79
C THR A 162 -9.77 -13.77 0.06
N TYR A 163 -9.65 -14.03 -1.24
CA TYR A 163 -8.49 -13.62 -2.02
C TYR A 163 -8.60 -12.15 -2.42
N GLY A 164 -7.60 -11.35 -2.04
CA GLY A 164 -7.52 -9.93 -2.42
C GLY A 164 -7.58 -9.72 -3.94
N SER A 165 -7.00 -10.64 -4.73
CA SER A 165 -7.08 -10.59 -6.18
C SER A 165 -8.53 -10.61 -6.70
N VAL A 166 -9.40 -11.42 -6.09
CA VAL A 166 -10.81 -11.57 -6.51
C VAL A 166 -11.66 -10.40 -6.06
N VAL A 167 -11.53 -9.97 -4.80
CA VAL A 167 -12.46 -8.98 -4.21
C VAL A 167 -11.98 -7.54 -4.32
N ALA A 168 -10.70 -7.28 -4.05
CA ALA A 168 -10.13 -5.93 -4.12
C ALA A 168 -9.71 -5.57 -5.56
N GLY A 169 -9.44 -6.56 -6.40
CA GLY A 169 -8.89 -6.34 -7.73
C GLY A 169 -9.78 -5.62 -8.74
N PRO A 170 -11.07 -5.97 -8.87
CA PRO A 170 -11.96 -5.23 -9.74
C PRO A 170 -12.04 -3.74 -9.38
N VAL A 171 -12.02 -3.42 -8.07
CA VAL A 171 -12.01 -2.04 -7.58
C VAL A 171 -10.69 -1.36 -7.94
N PHE A 172 -9.55 -1.96 -7.61
CA PHE A 172 -8.23 -1.40 -7.93
C PHE A 172 -8.09 -1.10 -9.42
N LYS A 173 -8.39 -2.09 -10.28
CA LYS A 173 -8.28 -1.94 -11.73
C LYS A 173 -9.15 -0.81 -12.25
N LYS A 174 -10.42 -0.74 -11.83
CA LYS A 174 -11.37 0.28 -12.29
C LYS A 174 -10.94 1.69 -11.86
N VAL A 175 -10.64 1.87 -10.58
CA VAL A 175 -10.33 3.20 -10.02
C VAL A 175 -8.95 3.67 -10.47
N MET A 176 -7.93 2.79 -10.48
CA MET A 176 -6.59 3.16 -10.92
C MET A 176 -6.56 3.49 -12.41
N THR A 177 -7.25 2.73 -13.26
CA THR A 177 -7.36 3.05 -14.71
C THR A 177 -7.97 4.43 -14.92
N TYR A 178 -9.07 4.72 -14.22
CA TYR A 178 -9.70 6.05 -14.28
C TYR A 178 -8.75 7.15 -13.78
N ALA A 179 -8.10 6.94 -12.64
CA ALA A 179 -7.21 7.93 -12.04
C ALA A 179 -6.00 8.25 -12.93
N LEU A 180 -5.38 7.23 -13.54
CA LEU A 180 -4.28 7.40 -14.49
C LEU A 180 -4.71 8.23 -15.70
N ALA A 181 -5.86 7.90 -16.30
CA ALA A 181 -6.41 8.64 -17.44
C ALA A 181 -6.78 10.08 -17.08
N HIS A 182 -7.48 10.26 -15.95
CA HIS A 182 -7.91 11.57 -15.46
C HIS A 182 -6.74 12.50 -15.17
N ASN A 183 -5.67 11.98 -14.54
CA ASN A 183 -4.45 12.72 -14.25
C ASN A 183 -3.50 12.80 -15.47
N LYS A 184 -3.90 12.30 -16.64
CA LYS A 184 -3.11 12.29 -17.89
C LYS A 184 -1.71 11.70 -17.69
N VAL A 185 -1.61 10.67 -16.84
CA VAL A 185 -0.35 9.98 -16.59
C VAL A 185 0.06 9.27 -17.88
N PRO A 186 1.29 9.48 -18.39
CA PRO A 186 1.73 8.78 -19.59
C PRO A 186 1.77 7.25 -19.39
N PRO A 187 1.43 6.46 -20.42
CA PRO A 187 1.65 5.01 -20.42
C PRO A 187 3.11 4.64 -20.16
N SER A 188 3.34 3.40 -19.76
CA SER A 188 4.68 2.86 -19.60
C SER A 188 5.46 2.83 -20.90
N THR A 189 6.74 3.16 -20.81
CA THR A 189 7.69 3.24 -21.92
C THR A 189 8.53 1.96 -22.07
N THR A 190 8.56 1.13 -21.03
CA THR A 190 9.30 -0.14 -21.04
C THR A 190 8.41 -1.30 -20.63
N LYS A 191 8.91 -2.53 -20.80
CA LYS A 191 8.21 -3.75 -20.37
C LYS A 191 8.54 -4.05 -18.89
N PRO A 192 7.63 -4.71 -18.16
CA PRO A 192 7.95 -5.25 -16.83
C PRO A 192 9.18 -6.16 -16.89
N PRO A 193 10.05 -6.15 -15.86
CA PRO A 193 11.13 -7.11 -15.74
C PRO A 193 10.56 -8.52 -15.58
N LYS A 194 11.23 -9.50 -16.20
CA LYS A 194 10.94 -10.92 -15.98
C LYS A 194 11.87 -11.44 -14.90
N LEU A 195 11.43 -11.37 -13.66
CA LEU A 195 12.18 -11.93 -12.53
C LEU A 195 11.78 -13.40 -12.35
N PRO A 196 12.73 -14.33 -12.23
CA PRO A 196 12.41 -15.71 -11.91
C PRO A 196 11.75 -15.80 -10.53
N VAL A 197 10.63 -16.52 -10.45
CA VAL A 197 9.88 -16.75 -9.19
C VAL A 197 10.21 -18.10 -8.55
N GLU A 198 11.00 -18.92 -9.26
CA GLU A 198 11.56 -20.21 -8.86
C GLU A 198 13.06 -20.20 -9.16
N TRP A 199 13.83 -21.05 -8.47
CA TRP A 199 15.29 -21.14 -8.58
C TRP A 199 15.74 -22.50 -9.11
#